data_AF-A0A955GF28-F1
#
_entry.id   AF-A0A955GF28-F1
#
_cell.length_a   1.000
_cell.length_b   1.000
_cell.length_c   1.000
_cell.angle_alpha   90.00
_cell.angle_beta   90.00
_cell.angle_gamma   90.00
#
_symmetry.space_group_name_H-M   'P 1'
#
loop_
_entity.id
_entity.type
_entity.pdbx_description
1 polymer ?
#
loop_
_entity_poly.entity_id
_entity_poly.type
_entity_poly.pdbx_seq_one_letter_code
_entity_poly.pdbx_strand_id
1 'polypeptide(L)'
;MKEVLDRITRIHPAVVAEFTIGCGIVRAAIDANIDGSTTLLLPERGAMPIYWASQRDCDQNIEGIVLPIGTFNYTTEEGTKNGTLTDSQKRKIVEQHIGSVQTNRFMILDEVQKGGTISELTGYVRNIHGGEVVVLAAQDTALGHLKASKNPYYTRMASNHLSRVSTTVVPLPLIACDRPSLLDRLTYSGNTRIATDEKPDIKIVPNIGAETIFRALGTLFSDVDYANSNSFEAGLLDTPMSTVRHEKWVSIIKSIAKHVHERRAH
;
A
#
# COMPACT_ATOMS: atom_id res chain seq x y z
N MET A 1 -3.84 -4.80 16.46
CA MET A 1 -5.10 -5.22 15.82
C MET A 1 -6.33 -4.43 16.29
N LYS A 2 -6.67 -4.38 17.60
CA LYS A 2 -7.85 -3.62 18.11
C LYS A 2 -7.97 -2.19 17.56
N GLU A 3 -6.88 -1.42 17.55
CA GLU A 3 -6.92 -0.05 17.02
C GLU A 3 -7.21 0.01 15.52
N VAL A 4 -6.64 -0.92 14.74
CA VAL A 4 -6.85 -1.05 13.29
C VAL A 4 -8.32 -1.28 13.00
N LEU A 5 -8.86 -2.25 13.72
CA LEU A 5 -10.26 -2.59 13.73
C LEU A 5 -11.10 -1.35 14.09
N ASP A 6 -10.95 -0.79 15.30
CA ASP A 6 -11.80 0.32 15.77
C ASP A 6 -11.81 1.50 14.79
N ARG A 7 -10.75 1.70 14.00
CA ARG A 7 -10.69 2.70 12.93
C ARG A 7 -11.47 2.30 11.69
N ILE A 8 -11.29 1.08 11.17
CA ILE A 8 -12.03 0.60 9.98
C ILE A 8 -13.54 0.59 10.23
N THR A 9 -14.02 0.23 11.43
CA THR A 9 -15.48 0.27 11.75
C THR A 9 -16.11 1.67 11.71
N ARG A 10 -15.30 2.73 11.78
CA ARG A 10 -15.79 4.11 11.71
C ARG A 10 -15.97 4.57 10.28
N ILE A 11 -15.47 3.81 9.30
CA ILE A 11 -15.62 4.09 7.88
C ILE A 11 -16.94 3.46 7.43
N HIS A 12 -17.68 4.20 6.60
CA HIS A 12 -18.94 3.70 6.06
C HIS A 12 -18.69 2.43 5.22
N PRO A 13 -19.45 1.33 5.41
CA PRO A 13 -19.23 0.06 4.71
C PRO A 13 -19.14 0.18 3.18
N ALA A 14 -19.95 1.05 2.57
CA ALA A 14 -19.88 1.30 1.13
C ALA A 14 -18.52 1.84 0.66
N VAL A 15 -17.85 2.67 1.46
CA VAL A 15 -16.50 3.21 1.15
C VAL A 15 -15.46 2.11 1.25
N VAL A 16 -15.59 1.21 2.25
CA VAL A 16 -14.72 0.04 2.37
C VAL A 16 -14.92 -0.90 1.20
N ALA A 17 -16.16 -1.13 0.76
CA ALA A 17 -16.45 -1.91 -0.44
C ALA A 17 -15.82 -1.30 -1.70
N GLU A 18 -15.90 0.02 -1.89
CA GLU A 18 -15.22 0.72 -3.00
C GLU A 18 -13.70 0.55 -2.97
N PHE A 19 -13.09 0.67 -1.78
CA PHE A 19 -11.67 0.38 -1.59
C PHE A 19 -11.33 -1.05 -2.01
N THR A 20 -12.11 -2.04 -1.55
CA THR A 20 -11.86 -3.45 -1.87
C THR A 20 -11.98 -3.73 -3.37
N ILE A 21 -13.00 -3.18 -4.04
CA ILE A 21 -13.16 -3.30 -5.49
C ILE A 21 -11.96 -2.67 -6.21
N GLY A 22 -11.52 -1.48 -5.78
CA GLY A 22 -10.32 -0.82 -6.29
C GLY A 22 -9.06 -1.69 -6.15
N CYS A 23 -8.88 -2.35 -5.00
CA CYS A 23 -7.76 -3.28 -4.77
C CYS A 23 -7.86 -4.53 -5.68
N GLY A 24 -9.07 -4.99 -6.00
CA GLY A 24 -9.30 -6.04 -7.00
C GLY A 24 -8.84 -5.62 -8.40
N ILE A 25 -9.07 -4.37 -8.79
CA ILE A 25 -8.58 -3.79 -10.05
C ILE A 25 -7.05 -3.68 -10.03
N VAL A 26 -6.47 -3.24 -8.91
CA VAL A 26 -5.01 -3.22 -8.72
C VAL A 26 -4.43 -4.62 -8.89
N ARG A 27 -5.02 -5.65 -8.27
CA ARG A 27 -4.56 -7.03 -8.43
C ARG A 27 -4.56 -7.47 -9.89
N ALA A 28 -5.67 -7.26 -10.60
CA ALA A 28 -5.77 -7.61 -12.02
C ALA A 28 -4.73 -6.85 -12.87
N ALA A 29 -4.44 -5.60 -12.54
CA ALA A 29 -3.41 -4.81 -13.23
C ALA A 29 -1.99 -5.33 -12.95
N ILE A 30 -1.71 -5.80 -11.72
CA ILE A 30 -0.43 -6.46 -11.40
C ILE A 30 -0.32 -7.76 -12.19
N ASP A 31 -1.34 -8.63 -12.12
CA ASP A 31 -1.34 -9.94 -12.81
C ASP A 31 -1.16 -9.79 -14.33
N ALA A 32 -1.74 -8.76 -14.95
CA ALA A 32 -1.61 -8.48 -16.37
C ALA A 32 -0.20 -8.02 -16.81
N ASN A 33 0.64 -7.60 -15.87
CA ASN A 33 1.95 -7.00 -16.15
C ASN A 33 3.13 -7.74 -15.51
N ILE A 34 2.87 -8.72 -14.64
CA ILE A 34 3.91 -9.54 -14.03
C ILE A 34 4.12 -10.81 -14.85
N ASP A 35 5.28 -10.92 -15.51
CA ASP A 35 5.59 -12.02 -16.44
C ASP A 35 6.88 -12.77 -16.07
N GLY A 36 7.22 -12.81 -14.78
CA GLY A 36 8.47 -13.41 -14.27
C GLY A 36 9.72 -12.57 -14.53
N SER A 37 9.65 -11.59 -15.44
CA SER A 37 10.71 -10.60 -15.68
C SER A 37 10.45 -9.28 -14.95
N THR A 38 9.21 -8.96 -14.61
CA THR A 38 8.85 -7.71 -13.92
C THR A 38 9.16 -7.75 -12.42
N THR A 39 9.87 -6.74 -11.91
CA THR A 39 10.06 -6.54 -10.46
C THR A 39 9.09 -5.48 -9.92
N LEU A 40 8.25 -5.87 -8.96
CA LEU A 40 7.34 -4.95 -8.26
C LEU A 40 8.08 -4.19 -7.15
N LEU A 41 7.90 -2.87 -7.11
CA LEU A 41 8.45 -1.95 -6.12
C LEU A 41 7.31 -1.34 -5.31
N LEU A 42 7.47 -1.38 -3.98
CA LEU A 42 6.45 -0.95 -3.02
C LEU A 42 7.08 0.05 -2.04
N PRO A 43 6.91 1.38 -2.23
CA PRO A 43 7.28 2.33 -1.20
C PRO A 43 6.47 2.09 0.09
N GLU A 44 7.19 1.90 1.19
CA GLU A 44 6.67 1.55 2.52
C GLU A 44 5.93 2.74 3.16
N ARG A 45 4.71 3.02 2.66
CA ARG A 45 3.71 3.95 3.22
C ARG A 45 2.30 3.59 2.74
N GLY A 46 1.69 4.43 1.91
CA GLY A 46 0.27 4.31 1.58
C GLY A 46 -0.03 3.25 0.53
N ALA A 47 0.99 2.72 -0.14
CA ALA A 47 0.85 1.56 -1.01
C ALA A 47 0.45 0.30 -0.24
N MET A 48 0.85 0.17 1.04
CA MET A 48 0.78 -1.11 1.76
C MET A 48 -0.64 -1.61 2.02
N PRO A 49 -1.61 -0.79 2.51
CA PRO A 49 -2.99 -1.24 2.64
C PRO A 49 -3.60 -1.75 1.32
N ILE A 50 -3.27 -1.09 0.21
CA ILE A 50 -3.75 -1.42 -1.13
C ILE A 50 -3.11 -2.72 -1.61
N TYR A 51 -1.79 -2.83 -1.42
CA TYR A 51 -1.02 -4.01 -1.74
C TYR A 51 -1.52 -5.22 -0.93
N TRP A 52 -1.62 -5.14 0.39
CA TRP A 52 -2.15 -6.22 1.23
C TRP A 52 -3.55 -6.65 0.82
N ALA A 53 -4.46 -5.70 0.57
CA ALA A 53 -5.81 -6.02 0.10
C ALA A 53 -5.83 -6.60 -1.33
N SER A 54 -4.80 -6.34 -2.15
CA SER A 54 -4.63 -7.00 -3.45
C SER A 54 -4.07 -8.43 -3.33
N GLN A 55 -3.41 -8.76 -2.22
CA GLN A 55 -2.84 -10.08 -1.92
C GLN A 55 -3.84 -10.93 -1.10
N ARG A 56 -4.98 -11.25 -1.70
CA ARG A 56 -6.09 -12.01 -1.07
C ARG A 56 -5.57 -13.28 -0.38
N ASP A 57 -6.21 -13.71 0.71
CA ASP A 57 -5.74 -14.85 1.53
C ASP A 57 -5.65 -16.18 0.78
N CYS A 58 -6.43 -16.33 -0.31
CA CYS A 58 -6.49 -17.54 -1.13
C CYS A 58 -5.56 -17.49 -2.36
N ASP A 59 -4.95 -16.34 -2.66
CA ASP A 59 -4.13 -16.16 -3.86
C ASP A 59 -2.64 -16.42 -3.54
N GLN A 60 -1.86 -16.80 -4.55
CA GLN A 60 -0.40 -16.77 -4.42
C GLN A 60 0.05 -15.32 -4.19
N ASN A 61 0.84 -15.13 -3.14
CA ASN A 61 1.45 -13.85 -2.84
C ASN A 61 2.42 -13.47 -3.96
N ILE A 62 2.19 -12.32 -4.56
CA ILE A 62 3.12 -11.70 -5.49
C ILE A 62 4.25 -11.13 -4.67
N GLU A 63 5.50 -11.52 -4.94
CA GLU A 63 6.64 -10.94 -4.26
C GLU A 63 6.96 -9.54 -4.80
N GLY A 64 7.21 -8.60 -3.90
CA GLY A 64 7.61 -7.23 -4.22
C GLY A 64 8.78 -6.78 -3.36
N ILE A 65 9.60 -5.89 -3.92
CA ILE A 65 10.67 -5.22 -3.18
C ILE A 65 10.05 -4.04 -2.44
N VAL A 66 9.95 -4.19 -1.13
CA VAL A 66 9.50 -3.12 -0.24
C VAL A 66 10.64 -2.13 -0.03
N LEU A 67 10.38 -0.86 -0.32
CA LEU A 67 11.34 0.23 -0.20
C LEU A 67 11.02 1.03 1.06
N PRO A 68 11.91 1.10 2.07
CA PRO A 68 11.66 1.79 3.35
C PRO A 68 11.66 3.33 3.21
N ILE A 69 10.79 3.87 2.37
CA ILE A 69 10.68 5.29 2.03
C ILE A 69 9.49 5.87 2.79
N GLY A 70 9.77 6.57 3.88
CA GLY A 70 8.73 7.24 4.63
C GLY A 70 9.21 7.97 5.88
N THR A 71 8.27 8.24 6.77
CA THR A 71 8.59 8.73 8.12
C THR A 71 9.10 7.57 8.96
N PHE A 72 10.28 7.72 9.56
CA PHE A 72 10.90 6.69 10.38
C PHE A 72 11.02 7.12 11.84
N ASN A 73 11.10 6.15 12.74
CA ASN A 73 11.29 6.38 14.17
C ASN A 73 12.76 6.17 14.53
N TYR A 74 13.29 7.00 15.41
CA TYR A 74 14.61 6.82 16.01
C TYR A 74 14.56 7.15 17.51
N THR A 75 15.47 6.58 18.28
CA THR A 75 15.46 6.71 19.75
C THR A 75 16.40 7.83 20.17
N THR A 76 15.99 8.66 21.13
CA THR A 76 16.82 9.69 21.77
C THR A 76 16.74 9.53 23.29
N GLU A 77 17.57 10.26 24.04
CA GLU A 77 17.49 10.29 25.51
C GLU A 77 16.10 10.76 26.01
N GLU A 78 15.43 11.61 25.24
CA GLU A 78 14.08 12.13 25.53
C GLU A 78 12.95 11.18 25.08
N GLY A 79 13.29 10.03 24.49
CA GLY A 79 12.34 9.06 23.94
C GLY A 79 12.37 8.94 22.41
N THR A 80 11.32 8.33 21.85
CA THR A 80 11.20 8.08 20.41
C THR A 80 10.78 9.33 19.65
N LYS A 81 11.52 9.66 18.58
CA LYS A 81 11.23 10.79 17.68
C LYS A 81 10.99 10.31 16.25
N ASN A 82 10.29 11.15 15.48
CA ASN A 82 10.03 10.92 14.06
C ASN A 82 11.03 11.69 13.18
N GLY A 83 11.53 11.04 12.13
CA GLY A 83 12.38 11.62 11.10
C GLY A 83 11.77 11.44 9.72
N THR A 84 12.21 12.26 8.76
CA THR A 84 11.85 12.14 7.34
C THR A 84 13.13 12.07 6.51
N LEU A 85 13.11 11.24 5.48
CA LEU A 85 14.22 11.09 4.53
C LEU A 85 14.32 12.30 3.60
N THR A 86 15.55 12.74 3.36
CA THR A 86 15.87 13.66 2.25
C THR A 86 15.84 12.91 0.92
N ASP A 87 15.73 13.63 -0.20
CA ASP A 87 15.70 13.00 -1.53
C ASP A 87 16.99 12.23 -1.86
N SER A 88 18.14 12.74 -1.40
CA SER A 88 19.44 12.03 -1.49
C SER A 88 19.40 10.68 -0.77
N GLN A 89 18.81 10.63 0.43
CA GLN A 89 18.67 9.40 1.20
C GLN A 89 17.68 8.43 0.56
N LYS A 90 16.54 8.92 0.04
CA LYS A 90 15.60 8.07 -0.71
C LYS A 90 16.27 7.43 -1.93
N ARG A 91 17.05 8.22 -2.69
CA ARG A 91 17.81 7.71 -3.84
C ARG A 91 18.76 6.59 -3.44
N LYS A 92 19.52 6.75 -2.35
CA LYS A 92 20.42 5.70 -1.83
C LYS A 92 19.68 4.43 -1.43
N ILE A 93 18.50 4.55 -0.83
CA ILE A 93 17.64 3.40 -0.51
C ILE A 93 17.23 2.68 -1.78
N VAL A 94 16.76 3.40 -2.80
CA VAL A 94 16.38 2.80 -4.09
C VAL A 94 17.58 2.10 -4.72
N GLU A 95 18.72 2.78 -4.86
CA GLU A 95 19.96 2.21 -5.41
C GLU A 95 20.40 0.95 -4.66
N GLN A 96 20.27 0.90 -3.33
CA GLN A 96 20.57 -0.28 -2.53
C GLN A 96 19.64 -1.46 -2.83
N HIS A 97 18.34 -1.21 -2.96
CA HIS A 97 17.35 -2.28 -3.08
C HIS A 97 17.22 -2.81 -4.51
N ILE A 98 17.44 -1.95 -5.51
CA ILE A 98 17.26 -2.33 -6.91
C ILE A 98 18.56 -2.41 -7.70
N GLY A 99 19.70 -1.93 -7.18
CA GLY A 99 20.94 -1.79 -7.95
C GLY A 99 21.53 -3.12 -8.47
N SER A 100 21.27 -4.23 -7.79
CA SER A 100 21.70 -5.58 -8.22
C SER A 100 20.61 -6.39 -8.91
N VAL A 101 19.40 -5.85 -9.06
CA VAL A 101 18.26 -6.58 -9.66
C VAL A 101 18.48 -6.69 -11.16
N GLN A 102 18.52 -7.92 -11.68
CA GLN A 102 18.74 -8.22 -13.09
C GLN A 102 17.42 -8.21 -13.87
N THR A 103 16.71 -7.08 -13.86
CA THR A 103 15.54 -6.87 -14.71
C THR A 103 15.66 -5.56 -15.48
N ASN A 104 15.02 -5.52 -16.64
CA ASN A 104 14.80 -4.31 -17.43
C ASN A 104 13.36 -3.80 -17.31
N ARG A 105 12.51 -4.41 -16.48
CA ARG A 105 11.10 -4.03 -16.33
C ARG A 105 10.73 -3.94 -14.85
N PHE A 106 10.35 -2.75 -14.42
CA PHE A 106 9.92 -2.49 -13.06
C PHE A 106 8.45 -2.09 -13.03
N MET A 107 7.74 -2.51 -12.00
CA MET A 107 6.41 -2.03 -11.68
C MET A 107 6.46 -1.26 -10.37
N ILE A 108 5.81 -0.10 -10.30
CA ILE A 108 5.67 0.68 -9.07
C ILE A 108 4.20 0.75 -8.72
N LEU A 109 3.84 0.32 -7.51
CA LEU A 109 2.51 0.53 -6.94
C LEU A 109 2.62 1.55 -5.81
N ASP A 110 1.88 2.65 -5.91
CA ASP A 110 1.91 3.73 -4.90
C ASP A 110 0.57 4.46 -4.80
N GLU A 111 0.29 5.06 -3.66
CA GLU A 111 -0.86 5.95 -3.48
C GLU A 111 -0.58 7.35 -4.03
N VAL A 112 -1.59 7.97 -4.64
CA VAL A 112 -1.43 9.28 -5.26
C VAL A 112 -2.33 10.32 -4.59
N GLN A 113 -1.74 11.04 -3.65
CA GLN A 113 -2.27 12.34 -3.19
C GLN A 113 -1.82 13.48 -4.12
N LYS A 114 -0.50 13.61 -4.30
CA LYS A 114 0.13 14.63 -5.19
C LYS A 114 1.02 14.03 -6.29
N GLY A 115 1.45 12.77 -6.14
CA GLY A 115 2.29 12.07 -7.12
C GLY A 115 3.79 12.39 -7.04
N GLY A 116 4.28 12.92 -5.91
CA GLY A 116 5.71 13.22 -5.72
C GLY A 116 6.57 11.95 -5.65
N THR A 117 6.25 11.06 -4.70
CA THR A 117 6.98 9.80 -4.46
C THR A 117 7.07 8.95 -5.74
N ILE A 118 5.94 8.67 -6.38
CA ILE A 118 5.89 7.89 -7.63
C ILE A 118 6.70 8.53 -8.79
N SER A 119 6.73 9.87 -8.87
CA SER A 119 7.53 10.59 -9.86
C SER A 119 9.02 10.44 -9.61
N GLU A 120 9.45 10.62 -8.36
CA GLU A 120 10.85 10.45 -7.95
C GLU A 120 11.32 9.01 -8.19
N LEU A 121 10.54 8.03 -7.74
CA LEU A 121 10.89 6.63 -7.86
C LEU A 121 10.99 6.20 -9.33
N THR A 122 10.04 6.61 -10.17
CA THR A 122 10.11 6.39 -11.63
C THR A 122 11.39 6.99 -12.22
N GLY A 123 11.75 8.22 -11.82
CA GLY A 123 12.99 8.87 -12.24
C GLY A 123 14.24 8.08 -11.83
N TYR A 124 14.31 7.62 -10.58
CA TYR A 124 15.45 6.83 -10.08
C TYR A 124 15.59 5.49 -10.83
N VAL A 125 14.50 4.73 -10.96
CA VAL A 125 14.50 3.45 -11.67
C VAL A 125 14.99 3.62 -13.11
N ARG A 126 14.46 4.62 -13.83
CA ARG A 126 14.86 4.89 -15.21
C ARG A 126 16.34 5.29 -15.33
N ASN A 127 16.84 6.06 -14.37
CA ASN A 127 18.25 6.50 -14.38
C ASN A 127 19.21 5.35 -14.06
N ILE A 128 18.83 4.41 -13.21
CA ILE A 128 19.68 3.28 -12.79
C ILE A 128 19.67 2.18 -13.85
N HIS A 129 18.48 1.81 -14.36
CA HIS A 129 18.31 0.61 -15.19
C HIS A 129 17.96 0.89 -16.66
N GLY A 130 17.53 2.11 -17.02
CA GLY A 130 17.17 2.47 -18.41
C GLY A 130 15.99 1.70 -19.01
N GLY A 131 15.35 0.86 -18.20
CA GLY A 131 14.30 -0.08 -18.57
C GLY A 131 12.90 0.52 -18.67
N GLU A 132 11.92 -0.37 -18.87
CA GLU A 132 10.50 -0.03 -18.85
C GLU A 132 10.00 0.09 -17.41
N VAL A 133 9.15 1.08 -17.18
CA VAL A 133 8.50 1.30 -15.88
C VAL A 133 6.99 1.27 -16.07
N VAL A 134 6.35 0.31 -15.41
CA VAL A 134 4.90 0.25 -15.26
C VAL A 134 4.54 0.93 -13.94
N VAL A 135 3.58 1.83 -13.96
CA VAL A 135 3.14 2.59 -12.80
C VAL A 135 1.67 2.27 -12.54
N LEU A 136 1.39 1.70 -11.37
CA LEU A 136 0.04 1.51 -10.85
C LEU A 136 -0.22 2.58 -9.80
N ALA A 137 -0.94 3.63 -10.21
CA ALA A 137 -1.20 4.81 -9.39
C ALA A 137 -2.59 4.70 -8.76
N ALA A 138 -2.65 4.37 -7.47
CA ALA A 138 -3.90 4.37 -6.71
C ALA A 138 -4.29 5.80 -6.33
N GLN A 139 -5.20 6.40 -7.07
CA GLN A 139 -5.58 7.80 -6.91
C GLN A 139 -6.79 7.96 -6.00
N ASP A 140 -6.63 8.78 -4.98
CA ASP A 140 -7.71 9.09 -4.04
C ASP A 140 -8.90 9.74 -4.74
N THR A 141 -10.09 9.18 -4.51
CA THR A 141 -11.37 9.68 -5.04
C THR A 141 -11.98 10.78 -4.19
N ALA A 142 -11.45 11.05 -3.00
CA ALA A 142 -11.95 12.15 -2.17
C ALA A 142 -11.81 13.50 -2.90
N LEU A 143 -12.91 14.27 -2.96
CA LEU A 143 -13.04 15.51 -3.74
C LEU A 143 -11.91 16.53 -3.51
N GLY A 144 -11.38 16.60 -2.28
CA GLY A 144 -10.26 17.49 -1.95
C GLY A 144 -8.95 17.10 -2.65
N HIS A 145 -8.69 15.81 -2.81
CA HIS A 145 -7.49 15.29 -3.47
C HIS A 145 -7.62 15.29 -4.99
N LEU A 146 -8.83 15.18 -5.54
CA LEU A 146 -9.08 15.36 -6.98
C LEU A 146 -8.82 16.80 -7.43
N LYS A 147 -9.12 17.79 -6.58
CA LYS A 147 -8.92 19.22 -6.85
C LYS A 147 -7.50 19.72 -6.55
N ALA A 148 -6.68 18.93 -5.87
CA ALA A 148 -5.32 19.32 -5.54
C ALA A 148 -4.43 19.40 -6.79
N SER A 149 -3.59 20.44 -6.86
CA SER A 149 -2.58 20.54 -7.91
C SER A 149 -1.63 19.34 -7.85
N LYS A 150 -1.59 18.56 -8.94
CA LYS A 150 -0.76 17.36 -9.06
C LYS A 150 0.65 17.74 -9.51
N ASN A 151 1.62 16.92 -9.14
CA ASN A 151 2.99 17.09 -9.63
C ASN A 151 2.98 17.06 -11.18
N PRO A 152 3.59 18.05 -11.87
CA PRO A 152 3.59 18.11 -13.33
C PRO A 152 4.17 16.86 -14.01
N TYR A 153 5.19 16.25 -13.40
CA TYR A 153 5.78 15.00 -13.91
C TYR A 153 4.78 13.85 -13.80
N TYR A 154 4.09 13.73 -12.67
CA TYR A 154 2.99 12.77 -12.52
C TYR A 154 1.89 12.98 -13.56
N THR A 155 1.46 14.21 -13.81
CA THR A 155 0.43 14.49 -14.84
C THR A 155 0.88 14.01 -16.24
N ARG A 156 2.17 14.16 -16.57
CA ARG A 156 2.75 13.65 -17.82
C ARG A 156 2.84 12.11 -17.86
N MET A 157 3.13 11.47 -16.73
CA MET A 157 3.12 10.01 -16.60
C MET A 157 1.70 9.46 -16.75
N ALA A 158 0.74 10.01 -16.01
CA ALA A 158 -0.66 9.59 -16.00
C ALA A 158 -1.34 9.75 -17.37
N SER A 159 -0.88 10.69 -18.20
CA SER A 159 -1.32 10.87 -19.59
C SER A 159 -0.57 9.98 -20.59
N ASN A 160 0.32 9.08 -20.12
CA ASN A 160 1.13 8.17 -20.93
C ASN A 160 1.97 8.87 -22.01
N HIS A 161 2.41 10.11 -21.75
CA HIS A 161 3.24 10.88 -22.67
C HIS A 161 4.75 10.64 -22.50
N LEU A 162 5.17 9.80 -21.56
CA LEU A 162 6.59 9.49 -21.33
C LEU A 162 6.96 8.16 -21.99
N SER A 163 8.01 8.18 -22.83
CA SER A 163 8.52 6.96 -23.42
C SER A 163 9.01 5.97 -22.35
N ARG A 164 8.71 4.68 -22.57
CA ARG A 164 9.04 3.57 -21.66
C ARG A 164 8.44 3.68 -20.26
N VAL A 165 7.40 4.51 -20.09
CA VAL A 165 6.61 4.59 -18.86
C VAL A 165 5.15 4.39 -19.22
N SER A 166 4.54 3.32 -18.71
CA SER A 166 3.10 3.08 -18.84
C SER A 166 2.45 3.26 -17.48
N THR A 167 1.43 4.10 -17.39
CA THR A 167 0.71 4.38 -16.14
C THR A 167 -0.74 3.94 -16.23
N THR A 168 -1.17 3.14 -15.27
CA THR A 168 -2.57 2.83 -14.99
C THR A 168 -2.98 3.56 -13.72
N VAL A 169 -3.95 4.46 -13.84
CA VAL A 169 -4.53 5.17 -12.68
C VAL A 169 -5.76 4.40 -12.23
N VAL A 170 -5.75 3.93 -10.98
CA VAL A 170 -6.89 3.25 -10.36
C VAL A 170 -7.54 4.24 -9.38
N PRO A 171 -8.75 4.72 -9.64
CA PRO A 171 -9.47 5.55 -8.69
C PRO A 171 -10.02 4.67 -7.54
N LEU A 172 -9.63 4.95 -6.30
CA LEU A 172 -10.21 4.32 -5.11
C LEU A 172 -10.10 5.22 -3.87
N PRO A 173 -10.99 5.07 -2.87
CA PRO A 173 -10.84 5.78 -1.60
C PRO A 173 -9.61 5.26 -0.86
N LEU A 174 -8.66 6.14 -0.51
CA LEU A 174 -7.45 5.75 0.20
C LEU A 174 -7.73 5.51 1.69
N ILE A 175 -8.10 4.29 2.04
CA ILE A 175 -8.33 3.90 3.42
C ILE A 175 -6.98 3.61 4.09
N ALA A 176 -6.74 4.25 5.24
CA ALA A 176 -5.59 3.99 6.12
C ALA A 176 -4.19 4.27 5.55
N CYS A 177 -4.08 4.71 4.29
CA CYS A 177 -2.81 4.96 3.61
C CYS A 177 -1.99 6.11 4.24
N ASP A 178 -2.63 6.95 5.06
CA ASP A 178 -2.02 8.08 5.77
C ASP A 178 -1.93 7.87 7.30
N ARG A 179 -2.27 6.68 7.82
CA ARG A 179 -2.40 6.41 9.26
C ARG A 179 -1.25 5.56 9.78
N PRO A 180 -0.26 6.12 10.49
CA PRO A 180 0.90 5.35 10.94
C PRO A 180 0.57 4.11 11.79
N SER A 181 -0.52 4.11 12.55
CA SER A 181 -0.92 2.93 13.34
C SER A 181 -1.48 1.76 12.51
N LEU A 182 -1.72 2.00 11.22
CA LEU A 182 -2.27 1.03 10.26
C LEU A 182 -1.25 0.63 9.19
N LEU A 183 -0.02 1.11 9.31
CA LEU A 183 1.10 0.84 8.41
C LEU A 183 2.21 0.10 9.15
N ASP A 184 3.20 -0.41 8.42
CA ASP A 184 4.42 -0.89 9.06
C ASP A 184 5.21 0.27 9.63
N ARG A 185 5.99 -0.03 10.66
CA ARG A 185 6.78 0.98 11.34
C ARG A 185 8.19 0.96 10.79
N LEU A 186 8.59 2.06 10.16
CA LEU A 186 9.99 2.31 9.81
C LEU A 186 10.78 2.72 11.07
N THR A 187 11.91 2.06 11.30
CA THR A 187 12.78 2.27 12.47
C THR A 187 14.24 2.43 12.06
N TYR A 188 14.94 3.35 12.72
CA TYR A 188 16.36 3.58 12.57
C TYR A 188 17.02 3.39 13.94
N SER A 189 18.13 2.64 13.98
CA SER A 189 18.81 2.29 15.23
C SER A 189 19.75 3.37 15.76
N GLY A 190 19.87 4.53 15.10
CA GLY A 190 20.73 5.62 15.58
C GLY A 190 20.07 6.47 16.68
N ASN A 191 20.93 7.11 17.48
CA ASN A 191 20.52 7.98 18.60
C ASN A 191 20.22 9.43 18.17
N THR A 192 20.44 9.74 16.90
CA THR A 192 20.21 11.03 16.25
C THR A 192 19.52 10.80 14.90
N ARG A 193 19.05 11.88 14.27
CA ARG A 193 18.54 11.79 12.90
C ARG A 193 19.68 11.34 11.97
N ILE A 194 19.36 10.46 11.00
CA ILE A 194 20.29 10.01 9.96
C ILE A 194 20.95 11.22 9.29
N ALA A 195 22.28 11.25 9.25
CA ALA A 195 22.99 12.33 8.58
C ALA A 195 22.69 12.32 7.08
N THR A 196 22.67 13.49 6.44
CA THR A 196 22.24 13.64 5.03
C THR A 196 23.11 12.81 4.06
N ASP A 197 24.39 12.72 4.36
CA ASP A 197 25.42 11.99 3.62
C ASP A 197 25.52 10.50 4.01
N GLU A 198 24.89 10.10 5.12
CA GLU A 198 24.85 8.71 5.55
C GLU A 198 23.92 7.86 4.67
N LYS A 199 24.22 6.56 4.60
CA LYS A 199 23.35 5.57 3.98
C LYS A 199 22.29 5.15 5.02
N PRO A 200 20.97 5.32 4.74
CA PRO A 200 19.94 5.00 5.73
C PRO A 200 19.86 3.48 5.96
N ASP A 201 20.12 3.01 7.19
CA ASP A 201 19.80 1.65 7.61
C ASP A 201 18.42 1.62 8.30
N ILE A 202 17.36 1.79 7.51
CA ILE A 202 15.98 1.77 8.00
C ILE A 202 15.44 0.35 7.96
N LYS A 203 14.98 -0.13 9.12
CA LYS A 203 14.31 -1.43 9.28
C LYS A 203 12.80 -1.26 9.27
N ILE A 204 12.12 -2.17 8.60
CA ILE A 204 10.66 -2.27 8.58
C ILE A 204 10.23 -3.20 9.72
N VAL A 205 9.32 -2.74 10.57
CA VAL A 205 8.68 -3.56 11.60
C VAL A 205 7.25 -3.82 11.15
N PRO A 206 6.93 -5.06 10.70
CA PRO A 206 5.63 -5.38 10.14
C PRO A 206 4.48 -5.18 11.13
N ASN A 207 3.38 -4.63 10.65
CA ASN A 207 2.11 -4.53 11.34
C ASN A 207 1.19 -5.66 10.90
N ILE A 208 1.56 -6.88 11.32
CA ILE A 208 0.85 -8.12 10.97
C ILE A 208 -0.66 -8.00 11.16
N GLY A 209 -1.09 -7.31 12.23
CA GLY A 209 -2.52 -7.14 12.47
C GLY A 209 -3.23 -6.25 11.45
N ALA A 210 -2.58 -5.20 10.92
CA ALA A 210 -3.15 -4.41 9.83
C ALA A 210 -3.15 -5.20 8.53
N GLU A 211 -2.04 -5.86 8.20
CA GLU A 211 -1.89 -6.72 7.02
C GLU A 211 -2.99 -7.79 6.96
N THR A 212 -3.18 -8.58 8.02
CA THR A 212 -4.22 -9.62 8.09
C THR A 212 -5.62 -9.05 7.82
N ILE A 213 -5.93 -7.87 8.36
CA ILE A 213 -7.25 -7.25 8.15
C ILE A 213 -7.41 -6.81 6.70
N PHE A 214 -6.40 -6.16 6.10
CA PHE A 214 -6.50 -5.71 4.72
C PHE A 214 -6.58 -6.88 3.74
N ARG A 215 -5.82 -7.95 3.96
CA ARG A 215 -5.93 -9.19 3.16
C ARG A 215 -7.32 -9.81 3.25
N ALA A 216 -7.87 -9.92 4.46
CA ALA A 216 -9.21 -10.43 4.66
C ALA A 216 -10.27 -9.58 3.96
N LEU A 217 -10.14 -8.24 4.00
CA LEU A 217 -11.00 -7.34 3.22
C LEU A 217 -10.88 -7.63 1.72
N GLY A 218 -9.66 -7.81 1.20
CA GLY A 218 -9.38 -8.21 -0.17
C GLY A 218 -10.06 -9.51 -0.60
N THR A 219 -10.04 -10.52 0.27
CA THR A 219 -10.69 -11.82 0.04
C THR A 219 -12.20 -11.70 -0.13
N LEU A 220 -12.86 -10.76 0.58
CA LEU A 220 -14.31 -10.51 0.43
C LEU A 220 -14.71 -10.08 -0.99
N PHE A 221 -13.77 -9.53 -1.77
CA PHE A 221 -14.02 -9.18 -3.16
C PHE A 221 -14.11 -10.39 -4.08
N SER A 222 -13.23 -11.38 -3.90
CA SER A 222 -13.23 -12.61 -4.69
C SER A 222 -14.29 -13.60 -4.22
N ASP A 223 -14.48 -13.70 -2.90
CA ASP A 223 -15.36 -14.66 -2.25
C ASP A 223 -16.23 -13.94 -1.21
N VAL A 224 -17.48 -13.66 -1.60
CA VAL A 224 -18.46 -12.99 -0.72
C VAL A 224 -18.88 -13.92 0.43
N ASP A 225 -18.82 -15.24 0.21
CA ASP A 225 -19.16 -16.25 1.22
C ASP A 225 -18.03 -16.44 2.24
N TYR A 226 -16.83 -15.91 1.98
CA TYR A 226 -15.73 -15.87 2.94
C TYR A 226 -16.15 -15.23 4.27
N ALA A 227 -17.01 -14.20 4.23
CA ALA A 227 -17.57 -13.55 5.42
C ALA A 227 -18.40 -14.50 6.32
N ASN A 228 -18.86 -15.63 5.77
CA ASN A 228 -19.62 -16.66 6.47
C ASN A 228 -18.78 -17.91 6.75
N SER A 229 -17.48 -17.90 6.43
CA SER A 229 -16.59 -19.05 6.58
C SER A 229 -16.00 -19.15 7.99
N ASN A 230 -15.83 -20.38 8.48
CA ASN A 230 -15.12 -20.66 9.73
C ASN A 230 -13.66 -20.17 9.68
N SER A 231 -13.06 -20.10 8.49
CA SER A 231 -11.68 -19.62 8.31
C SER A 231 -11.55 -18.13 8.59
N PHE A 232 -12.54 -17.33 8.17
CA PHE A 232 -12.59 -15.91 8.49
C PHE A 232 -12.79 -15.68 9.99
N GLU A 233 -13.71 -16.42 10.61
CA GLU A 233 -13.93 -16.35 12.06
C GLU A 233 -12.67 -16.78 12.83
N ALA A 234 -12.03 -17.90 12.45
CA ALA A 234 -10.81 -18.38 13.09
C ALA A 234 -9.65 -17.37 12.99
N GLY A 235 -9.43 -16.78 11.81
CA GLY A 235 -8.40 -15.75 11.60
C GLY A 235 -8.63 -14.48 12.43
N LEU A 236 -9.88 -14.16 12.76
CA LEU A 236 -10.23 -13.07 13.67
C LEU A 236 -10.21 -13.48 15.15
N LEU A 237 -10.55 -14.73 15.47
CA LEU A 237 -10.69 -15.28 16.84
C LEU A 237 -9.35 -15.63 17.49
N ASP A 238 -8.29 -15.90 16.71
CA ASP A 238 -6.91 -15.99 17.22
C ASP A 238 -6.37 -14.64 17.74
N THR A 239 -7.20 -13.60 17.67
CA THR A 239 -6.92 -12.29 18.23
C THR A 239 -7.61 -12.12 19.59
N PRO A 240 -6.92 -11.67 20.65
CA PRO A 240 -7.55 -11.38 21.93
C PRO A 240 -8.50 -10.17 21.82
N MET A 241 -9.76 -10.44 21.48
CA MET A 241 -10.86 -9.48 21.44
C MET A 241 -12.03 -9.97 22.30
N SER A 242 -12.71 -9.04 22.97
CA SER A 242 -13.94 -9.34 23.73
C SER A 242 -15.08 -9.77 22.80
N THR A 243 -15.86 -10.77 23.19
CA THR A 243 -16.98 -11.37 22.44
C THR A 243 -17.97 -10.35 21.84
N VAL A 244 -18.37 -9.33 22.60
CA VAL A 244 -19.29 -8.25 22.14
C VAL A 244 -18.75 -7.47 20.94
N ARG A 245 -17.42 -7.33 20.83
CA ARG A 245 -16.80 -6.66 19.69
C ARG A 245 -16.78 -7.56 18.46
N HIS A 246 -16.67 -8.88 18.65
CA HIS A 246 -16.66 -9.84 17.56
C HIS A 246 -17.98 -9.81 16.77
N GLU A 247 -19.13 -9.76 17.43
CA GLU A 247 -20.45 -9.68 16.76
C GLU A 247 -20.62 -8.41 15.93
N LYS A 248 -20.21 -7.25 16.49
CA LYS A 248 -20.23 -5.98 15.76
C LYS A 248 -19.35 -6.04 14.52
N TRP A 249 -18.21 -6.72 14.61
CA TRP A 249 -17.30 -6.94 13.50
C TRP A 249 -17.90 -7.78 12.39
N VAL A 250 -18.42 -8.95 12.75
CA VAL A 250 -19.08 -9.85 11.81
C VAL A 250 -20.22 -9.12 11.09
N SER A 251 -21.01 -8.31 11.80
CA SER A 251 -22.07 -7.50 11.20
C SER A 251 -21.55 -6.47 10.19
N ILE A 252 -20.48 -5.74 10.51
CA ILE A 252 -19.86 -4.75 9.60
C ILE A 252 -19.29 -5.45 8.36
N ILE A 253 -18.61 -6.58 8.54
CA ILE A 253 -18.01 -7.33 7.43
C ILE A 253 -19.09 -7.89 6.51
N LYS A 254 -20.17 -8.46 7.06
CA LYS A 254 -21.33 -8.88 6.27
C LYS A 254 -21.96 -7.72 5.50
N SER A 255 -22.02 -6.53 6.12
CA SER A 255 -22.46 -5.31 5.44
C SER A 255 -21.52 -4.92 4.28
N ILE A 256 -20.20 -4.97 4.49
CA ILE A 256 -19.21 -4.72 3.43
C ILE A 256 -19.38 -5.73 2.29
N ALA A 257 -19.44 -7.03 2.60
CA ALA A 257 -19.62 -8.11 1.63
C ALA A 257 -20.89 -7.94 0.79
N LYS A 258 -22.00 -7.53 1.43
CA LYS A 258 -23.25 -7.18 0.73
C LYS A 258 -23.03 -6.04 -0.28
N HIS A 259 -22.40 -4.94 0.12
CA HIS A 259 -22.14 -3.81 -0.78
C HIS A 259 -21.19 -4.18 -1.93
N VAL A 260 -20.20 -5.03 -1.68
CA VAL A 260 -19.30 -5.57 -2.71
C VAL A 260 -20.09 -6.39 -3.73
N HIS A 261 -20.97 -7.28 -3.27
CA HIS A 261 -21.81 -8.10 -4.13
C HIS A 261 -22.75 -7.26 -5.00
N GLU A 262 -23.48 -6.32 -4.39
CA GLU A 262 -24.42 -5.43 -5.09
C GLU A 262 -23.72 -4.63 -6.19
N ARG A 263 -22.50 -4.14 -5.94
CA ARG A 263 -21.75 -3.35 -6.93
C ARG A 263 -21.11 -4.18 -8.03
N ARG A 264 -20.77 -5.45 -7.80
CA ARG A 264 -20.26 -6.34 -8.87
C ARG A 264 -21.32 -6.71 -9.90
N ALA A 265 -22.61 -6.61 -9.55
CA ALA A 265 -23.72 -6.92 -10.44
C ALA A 265 -24.06 -5.79 -11.42
N HIS A 266 -23.47 -4.60 -11.25
CA HIS A 266 -23.65 -3.41 -12.07
C HIS A 266 -22.40 -3.12 -12.90
#